data_AF-A0A832X2Z1-F1
#
_entry.id   AF-A0A832X2Z1-F1
#
_cell.length_a   1.000
_cell.length_b   1.000
_cell.length_c   1.000
_cell.angle_alpha   90.00
_cell.angle_beta   90.00
_cell.angle_gamma   90.00
#
_symmetry.space_group_name_H-M   'P 1'
#
loop_
_entity.id
_entity.type
_entity.pdbx_description
1 polymer ?
#
loop_
_entity_poly.entity_id
_entity_poly.type
_entity_poly.pdbx_seq_one_letter_code
_entity_poly.pdbx_strand_id
1 'polypeptide(L)'
;MDAKAKEQFRWKFYSLALQLNAIILLGALAVLALFLAPVPFRYPAVAILLIAAAVLGYSFQKKYYLTKAWLDEQPDKKDEG
;
A
#
# COMPACT_ATOMS: atom_id res chain seq x y z
N MET A 1 -15.42 -23.57 -3.53
CA MET A 1 -14.64 -22.47 -4.16
C MET A 1 -13.42 -23.05 -4.85
N ASP A 2 -13.23 -22.72 -6.13
CA ASP A 2 -12.08 -23.10 -6.94
C ASP A 2 -10.77 -22.64 -6.29
N ALA A 3 -9.83 -23.56 -6.05
CA ALA A 3 -8.59 -23.28 -5.32
C ALA A 3 -7.80 -22.10 -5.93
N LYS A 4 -7.89 -21.95 -7.26
CA LYS A 4 -7.27 -20.88 -8.04
C LYS A 4 -7.79 -19.47 -7.69
N ALA A 5 -9.10 -19.33 -7.43
CA ALA A 5 -9.71 -18.03 -7.11
C ALA A 5 -9.28 -17.55 -5.71
N LYS A 6 -9.17 -18.48 -4.76
CA LYS A 6 -8.74 -18.19 -3.38
C LYS A 6 -7.29 -17.71 -3.34
N GLU A 7 -6.43 -18.29 -4.17
CA GLU A 7 -5.02 -17.95 -4.25
C GLU A 7 -4.79 -16.56 -4.88
N GLN A 8 -5.55 -16.21 -5.93
CA GLN A 8 -5.55 -14.86 -6.50
C GLN A 8 -5.99 -13.79 -5.49
N PHE A 9 -7.01 -14.09 -4.68
CA PHE A 9 -7.45 -13.20 -3.59
C PHE A 9 -6.33 -12.94 -2.58
N ARG A 10 -5.66 -14.00 -2.12
CA ARG A 10 -4.54 -13.87 -1.16
C ARG A 10 -3.41 -13.03 -1.74
N TRP A 11 -3.04 -13.23 -2.99
CA TRP A 11 -1.99 -12.45 -3.66
C TRP A 11 -2.36 -10.98 -3.82
N LYS A 12 -3.61 -10.66 -4.18
CA LYS A 12 -4.09 -9.27 -4.24
C LYS A 12 -4.03 -8.60 -2.86
N PHE A 13 -4.47 -9.29 -1.82
CA PHE A 13 -4.44 -8.76 -0.45
C PHE A 13 -3.01 -8.58 0.07
N TYR A 14 -2.13 -9.53 -0.24
CA TYR A 14 -0.71 -9.47 0.14
C TYR A 14 0.00 -8.31 -0.56
N SER A 15 -0.28 -8.08 -1.84
CA SER A 15 0.24 -6.94 -2.61
C SER A 15 -0.21 -5.60 -2.00
N LEU A 16 -1.48 -5.51 -1.57
CA LEU A 16 -1.98 -4.33 -0.86
C LEU A 16 -1.28 -4.14 0.49
N ALA A 17 -1.21 -5.19 1.32
CA ALA A 17 -0.55 -5.13 2.61
C ALA A 17 0.94 -4.78 2.50
N LEU A 18 1.62 -5.27 1.46
CA LEU A 18 3.01 -4.97 1.17
C LEU A 18 3.19 -3.49 0.79
N GLN A 19 2.32 -2.95 -0.07
CA GLN A 19 2.36 -1.52 -0.43
C GLN A 19 2.09 -0.61 0.78
N LEU A 20 1.10 -0.94 1.61
CA LEU A 20 0.82 -0.17 2.82
C LEU A 20 2.01 -0.18 3.78
N ASN A 21 2.62 -1.34 4.02
CA ASN A 21 3.81 -1.45 4.85
C ASN A 21 4.98 -0.65 4.27
N ALA A 22 5.19 -0.66 2.96
CA ALA A 22 6.22 0.15 2.32
C ALA A 22 6.00 1.66 2.55
N ILE A 23 4.75 2.14 2.52
CA ILE A 23 4.40 3.53 2.84
C ILE A 23 4.71 3.86 4.30
N ILE A 24 4.33 2.98 5.22
CA ILE A 24 4.60 3.15 6.66
C ILE A 24 6.12 3.20 6.91
N LEU A 25 6.88 2.31 6.29
CA LEU A 25 8.35 2.30 6.39
C LEU A 25 8.97 3.58 5.81
N LEU A 26 8.49 4.07 4.66
CA LEU A 26 8.94 5.35 4.10
C LEU A 26 8.64 6.52 5.03
N GLY A 27 7.45 6.55 5.66
CA GLY A 27 7.10 7.54 6.66
C GLY A 27 8.02 7.49 7.89
N ALA A 28 8.29 6.29 8.40
CA ALA A 28 9.21 6.09 9.52
C ALA A 28 10.64 6.55 9.16
N LEU A 29 11.12 6.20 7.97
CA LEU A 29 12.42 6.67 7.47
C LEU A 29 12.47 8.19 7.30
N ALA A 30 11.38 8.83 6.87
CA ALA A 30 11.30 10.29 6.79
C ALA A 30 11.44 10.93 8.18
N VAL A 31 10.76 10.39 9.18
CA VAL A 31 10.89 10.87 10.56
C VAL A 31 12.31 10.64 11.08
N LEU A 32 12.89 9.46 10.86
CA LEU A 32 14.28 9.19 11.26
C LEU A 32 15.27 10.11 10.55
N ALA A 33 15.05 10.42 9.27
CA ALA A 33 15.90 11.32 8.51
C ALA A 33 15.94 12.74 9.11
N LEU A 34 14.87 13.22 9.76
CA LEU A 34 14.90 14.51 10.48
C LEU A 34 15.94 14.56 11.61
N PHE A 35 16.22 13.42 12.24
CA PHE A 35 17.15 13.33 13.36
C PHE A 35 18.53 12.81 12.95
N LEU A 36 18.58 11.87 12.01
CA LEU A 36 19.79 11.11 11.70
C LEU A 36 20.54 11.63 10.46
N ALA A 37 19.87 12.35 9.55
CA ALA A 37 20.55 12.83 8.35
C ALA A 37 21.50 14.02 8.67
N PRO A 38 22.55 14.25 7.86
CA PRO A 38 23.41 15.42 7.99
C PRO A 38 22.63 16.72 7.78
N VAL A 39 22.94 17.76 8.56
CA VAL A 39 22.26 19.08 8.52
C VAL A 39 22.01 19.64 7.12
N PRO A 40 22.97 19.65 6.17
CA PRO A 40 22.72 20.19 4.83
C PRO A 40 21.69 19.39 4.02
N PHE A 41 21.52 18.11 4.33
CA PHE A 41 20.66 17.20 3.58
C PHE A 41 19.38 16.79 4.32
N ARG A 42 19.21 17.15 5.60
CA ARG A 42 18.03 16.77 6.41
C ARG A 42 16.72 17.12 5.71
N TYR A 43 16.50 18.41 5.46
CA TYR A 43 15.26 18.88 4.86
C TYR A 43 15.00 18.34 3.46
N PRO A 44 15.97 18.34 2.51
CA PRO A 44 15.74 17.76 1.19
C PRO A 44 15.53 16.23 1.23
N ALA A 45 16.26 15.48 2.08
CA ALA A 45 16.05 14.04 2.22
C ALA A 45 14.65 13.71 2.74
N VAL A 46 14.19 14.44 3.75
CA VAL A 46 12.84 14.28 4.30
C VAL A 46 11.78 14.67 3.27
N ALA A 47 11.98 15.77 2.55
CA ALA A 47 11.06 16.19 1.49
C ALA A 47 10.92 15.12 0.41
N ILE A 48 12.03 14.53 -0.06
CA ILE A 48 12.01 13.45 -1.05
C ILE A 48 11.28 12.21 -0.51
N LEU A 49 11.56 11.81 0.74
CA LEU A 49 10.90 10.65 1.36
C LEU A 49 9.40 10.88 1.52
N LEU A 50 8.98 12.08 1.91
CA LEU A 50 7.56 12.44 2.03
C LEU A 50 6.86 12.48 0.66
N ILE A 51 7.52 13.02 -0.37
CA ILE A 51 6.99 13.00 -1.74
C ILE A 51 6.84 11.56 -2.23
N ALA A 52 7.85 10.71 -2.02
CA ALA A 52 7.79 9.31 -2.39
C ALA A 52 6.65 8.58 -1.65
N ALA A 53 6.50 8.82 -0.35
CA ALA A 53 5.41 8.26 0.46
C ALA A 53 4.03 8.74 -0.04
N ALA A 54 3.89 10.01 -0.41
CA ALA A 54 2.64 10.56 -0.95
C ALA A 54 2.28 9.95 -2.31
N VAL A 55 3.26 9.79 -3.21
CA VAL A 55 3.05 9.16 -4.54
C VAL A 55 2.66 7.69 -4.39
N LEU A 56 3.36 6.95 -3.51
CA LEU A 56 2.99 5.56 -3.22
C LEU A 56 1.62 5.48 -2.56
N GLY A 57 1.32 6.38 -1.62
CA GLY A 57 0.03 6.47 -0.94
C GLY A 57 -1.13 6.69 -1.90
N TYR A 58 -0.99 7.65 -2.82
CA TYR A 58 -1.98 7.90 -3.87
C TYR A 58 -2.17 6.69 -4.79
N SER A 59 -1.07 6.08 -5.21
CA SER A 59 -1.10 4.86 -6.05
C SER A 59 -1.76 3.67 -5.33
N PHE A 60 -1.49 3.52 -4.04
CA PHE A 60 -2.10 2.51 -3.18
C PHE A 60 -3.60 2.75 -3.04
N GLN A 61 -4.02 3.99 -2.79
CA GLN A 61 -5.43 4.35 -2.66
C GLN A 61 -6.21 3.97 -3.93
N LYS A 62 -5.70 4.30 -5.12
CA LYS A 62 -6.31 3.88 -6.39
C LYS A 62 -6.44 2.36 -6.52
N LYS A 63 -5.37 1.62 -6.21
CA LYS A 63 -5.39 0.14 -6.26
C LYS A 63 -6.34 -0.47 -5.23
N TYR A 64 -6.44 0.14 -4.05
CA TYR A 64 -7.37 -0.27 -3.01
C TYR A 64 -8.81 -0.07 -3.48
N TYR A 65 -9.17 1.10 -4.01
CA TYR A 65 -10.51 1.35 -4.55
C TYR A 65 -10.86 0.43 -5.72
N LEU A 66 -9.93 0.17 -6.64
CA LEU A 66 -10.14 -0.78 -7.74
C LEU A 66 -10.34 -2.21 -7.23
N THR A 67 -9.57 -2.63 -6.23
CA THR A 67 -9.70 -3.97 -5.64
C THR A 67 -10.99 -4.09 -4.85
N LYS A 68 -11.42 -3.02 -4.15
CA LYS A 68 -12.68 -2.95 -3.42
C LYS A 68 -13.87 -2.98 -4.38
N ALA A 69 -13.85 -2.22 -5.46
CA ALA A 69 -14.87 -2.25 -6.51
C ALA A 69 -14.96 -3.63 -7.14
N TRP A 70 -13.82 -4.26 -7.45
CA TRP A 70 -13.80 -5.65 -7.93
C TRP A 70 -14.34 -6.67 -6.90
N LEU A 71 -14.20 -6.40 -5.60
CA LEU A 71 -14.80 -7.21 -4.54
C LEU A 71 -16.32 -7.06 -4.49
N ASP A 72 -16.81 -5.82 -4.59
CA ASP A 72 -18.24 -5.47 -4.60
C ASP A 72 -18.94 -6.03 -5.83
N GLU A 73 -18.24 -6.06 -6.96
CA GLU A 73 -18.72 -6.64 -8.22
C GLU A 73 -18.72 -8.17 -8.22
N GLN A 74 -18.07 -8.82 -7.23
CA GLN A 74 -18.21 -10.25 -7.04
C GLN A 74 -19.58 -10.46 -6.37
N PRO A 75 -20.59 -11.00 -7.07
CA PRO A 75 -21.82 -11.40 -6.41
C PRO A 75 -21.42 -12.35 -5.31
N ASP A 76 -21.79 -12.01 -4.08
CA ASP A 76 -21.68 -12.88 -2.92
C ASP A 76 -22.35 -14.19 -3.35
N LYS A 77 -21.56 -15.20 -3.75
CA LYS A 77 -22.04 -16.58 -3.85
C LYS A 77 -22.21 -17.10 -2.43
N LYS A 78 -23.04 -16.41 -1.64
CA LYS A 78 -23.88 -16.98 -0.61
C LYS A 78 -25.10 -17.45 -1.35
N ASP A 79 -25.04 -18.70 -1.75
CA ASP A 79 -26.15 -19.61 -2.06
C ASP A 79 -25.53 -20.67 -2.97
N GLU A 80 -25.05 -21.75 -2.33
CA GLU A 80 -25.15 -23.14 -2.77
C GLU A 80 -24.22 -24.00 -1.91
N GLY A 81 -24.81 -24.65 -0.92
CA GLY A 81 -24.19 -25.61 -0.01
C GLY A 81 -24.95 -25.72 1.30
#